data_AF-B0RNC0-F1
#
_entry.id   AF-B0RNC0-F1
#
_cell.length_a   1.000
_cell.length_b   1.000
_cell.length_c   1.000
_cell.angle_alpha   90.00
_cell.angle_beta   90.00
_cell.angle_gamma   90.00
#
_symmetry.space_group_name_H-M   'P 1'
#
loop_
_entity.id
_entity.type
_entity.pdbx_description
1 polymer ?
#
loop_
_entity_poly.entity_id
_entity_poly.type
_entity_poly.pdbx_seq_one_letter_code
_entity_poly.pdbx_strand_id
1 'polypeptide(L)'
;MKRFRMGELYRYARPALPEVLEIDGISNFHYVVAAPGSPSLQLERRINAPSVTRAIDGDRVAVVLLASNEHKRGSMENPWHDTLAPDEGFARYFGDNRTPDVDPGTAIGNRTLLRQFEFHTSPDQGKRERAAPVLLFRSTKKGFKEFSGLALIVGARRVTQFSEKNGGFFTNYLFDLAVLSLTEEDESLAMLWIHDRRDPSRACGVANAMAPKAWQRWVKFGSPEIERIKRRVARYHILPKRDQVAPVSSEGGKTLEAIYRFYEPKRHRFEALASLACESMVRGTGAEYHRGWLRMV
;
A
#
# COMPACT_ATOMS: atom_id res chain seq x y z
N MET A 1 -0.27 8.39 24.59
CA MET A 1 -1.34 8.32 23.58
C MET A 1 -0.94 7.31 22.51
N LYS A 2 -1.83 6.36 22.17
CA LYS A 2 -1.55 5.28 21.20
C LYS A 2 -1.46 5.83 19.79
N ARG A 3 -0.40 5.50 19.06
CA ARG A 3 -0.13 6.00 17.70
C ARG A 3 0.68 4.99 16.89
N PHE A 4 0.58 5.08 15.57
CA PHE A 4 1.55 4.49 14.66
C PHE A 4 2.53 5.57 14.18
N ARG A 5 3.80 5.25 13.97
CA ARG A 5 4.83 6.15 13.44
C ARG A 5 5.43 5.56 12.17
N MET A 6 5.64 6.41 11.16
CA MET A 6 6.20 5.99 9.86
C MET A 6 7.52 5.25 10.05
N GLY A 7 7.62 4.07 9.44
CA GLY A 7 8.82 3.23 9.47
C GLY A 7 9.05 2.50 10.80
N GLU A 8 8.24 2.72 11.83
CA GLU A 8 8.37 2.01 13.09
C GLU A 8 7.89 0.56 12.95
N LEU A 9 8.66 -0.36 13.54
CA LEU A 9 8.34 -1.78 13.61
C LEU A 9 7.52 -2.07 14.85
N TYR A 10 6.38 -2.73 14.66
CA TYR A 10 5.51 -3.19 15.73
C TYR A 10 5.54 -4.70 15.83
N ARG A 11 5.58 -5.23 17.06
CA ARG A 11 5.43 -6.65 17.34
C ARG A 11 3.97 -7.05 17.14
N TYR A 12 3.74 -7.99 16.24
CA TYR A 12 2.44 -8.64 16.03
C TYR A 12 2.45 -10.02 16.70
N ALA A 13 2.16 -10.03 18.00
CA ALA A 13 2.26 -11.21 18.86
C ALA A 13 1.08 -12.19 18.66
N ARG A 14 1.37 -13.48 18.85
CA ARG A 14 0.38 -14.55 18.91
C ARG A 14 0.69 -15.42 20.13
N PRO A 15 -0.18 -15.49 21.15
CA PRO A 15 -1.50 -14.83 21.25
C PRO A 15 -1.41 -13.29 21.33
N ALA A 16 -2.54 -12.63 21.08
CA ALA A 16 -2.64 -11.16 21.17
C ALA A 16 -2.61 -10.72 22.65
N LEU A 17 -1.80 -9.70 22.97
CA LEU A 17 -1.63 -9.18 24.32
C LEU A 17 -1.97 -7.67 24.37
N PRO A 18 -3.24 -7.26 24.31
CA PRO A 18 -3.62 -5.85 24.13
C PRO A 18 -3.28 -4.92 25.30
N GLU A 19 -3.01 -5.47 26.48
CA GLU A 19 -2.64 -4.70 27.68
C GLU A 19 -1.13 -4.44 27.79
N VAL A 20 -0.32 -5.15 26.99
CA VAL A 20 1.14 -5.10 27.07
C VAL A 20 1.67 -4.05 26.09
N LEU A 21 2.25 -2.95 26.59
CA LEU A 21 2.76 -1.84 25.77
C LEU A 21 3.84 -2.30 24.78
N GLU A 22 4.81 -3.07 25.24
CA GLU A 22 5.96 -3.54 24.47
C GLU A 22 6.23 -5.02 24.71
N ILE A 23 6.71 -5.71 23.69
CA ILE A 23 7.14 -7.11 23.75
C ILE A 23 8.55 -7.15 23.17
N ASP A 24 9.51 -7.65 23.95
CA ASP A 24 10.93 -7.68 23.61
C ASP A 24 11.51 -6.28 23.26
N GLY A 25 11.05 -5.25 23.99
CA GLY A 25 11.45 -3.84 23.77
C GLY A 25 10.91 -3.22 22.47
N ILE A 26 9.91 -3.85 21.85
CA ILE A 26 9.28 -3.39 20.60
C ILE A 26 7.80 -3.13 20.85
N SER A 27 7.32 -1.95 20.43
CA SER A 27 5.92 -1.54 20.49
C SER A 27 4.97 -2.64 20.03
N ASN A 28 4.00 -2.99 20.86
CA ASN A 28 3.05 -4.05 20.54
C ASN A 28 1.88 -3.53 19.70
N PHE A 29 1.69 -4.11 18.50
CA PHE A 29 0.60 -3.75 17.60
C PHE A 29 -0.77 -3.85 18.28
N HIS A 30 -1.01 -4.93 19.04
CA HIS A 30 -2.30 -5.17 19.67
C HIS A 30 -2.59 -4.15 20.77
N TYR A 31 -1.57 -3.67 21.47
CA TYR A 31 -1.72 -2.57 22.41
C TYR A 31 -2.09 -1.27 21.69
N VAL A 32 -1.38 -0.93 20.60
CA VAL A 32 -1.60 0.30 19.84
C VAL A 32 -3.03 0.38 19.30
N VAL A 33 -3.59 -0.73 18.80
CA VAL A 33 -4.95 -0.76 18.24
C VAL A 33 -6.06 -1.08 19.25
N ALA A 34 -5.71 -1.40 20.49
CA ALA A 34 -6.70 -1.76 21.50
C ALA A 34 -7.54 -0.53 21.90
N ALA A 35 -8.85 -0.71 21.79
CA ALA A 35 -9.88 0.21 22.24
C ALA A 35 -10.82 -0.53 23.20
N PRO A 36 -11.10 0.01 24.40
CA PRO A 36 -12.05 -0.59 25.33
C PRO A 36 -13.41 -0.85 24.69
N GLY A 37 -14.02 -2.01 24.96
CA GLY A 37 -15.35 -2.37 24.45
C GLY A 37 -15.40 -2.65 22.93
N SER A 38 -14.27 -2.68 22.24
CA SER A 38 -14.19 -2.85 20.80
C SER A 38 -13.34 -4.06 20.40
N PRO A 39 -13.76 -4.89 19.43
CA PRO A 39 -12.93 -5.99 18.94
C PRO A 39 -11.55 -5.51 18.46
N SER A 40 -10.49 -6.28 18.71
CA SER A 40 -9.15 -5.91 18.23
C SER A 40 -9.11 -5.86 16.70
N LEU A 41 -8.46 -4.84 16.16
CA LEU A 41 -8.11 -4.82 14.74
C LEU A 41 -7.11 -5.94 14.44
N GLN A 42 -7.29 -6.59 13.29
CA GLN A 42 -6.49 -7.73 12.85
C GLN A 42 -5.68 -7.37 11.61
N LEU A 43 -4.50 -7.98 11.49
CA LEU A 43 -3.60 -7.80 10.35
C LEU A 43 -3.07 -9.15 9.85
N GLU A 44 -3.93 -10.16 9.91
CA GLU A 44 -3.61 -11.55 9.55
C GLU A 44 -3.74 -11.82 8.06
N ARG A 45 -4.71 -11.16 7.41
CA ARG A 45 -4.92 -11.24 5.96
C ARG A 45 -4.14 -10.13 5.25
N ARG A 46 -4.09 -10.21 3.92
CA ARG A 46 -3.55 -9.15 3.06
C ARG A 46 -4.39 -7.87 3.17
N ILE A 47 -5.71 -8.01 3.06
CA ILE A 47 -6.68 -6.92 3.20
C ILE A 47 -7.55 -7.22 4.43
N ASN A 48 -7.59 -6.30 5.39
CA ASN A 48 -8.40 -6.43 6.60
C ASN A 48 -9.24 -5.17 6.80
N ALA A 49 -10.46 -5.34 7.27
CA ALA A 49 -11.31 -4.25 7.74
C ALA A 49 -12.13 -4.78 8.93
N PRO A 50 -12.42 -3.95 9.95
CA PRO A 50 -13.39 -4.31 10.96
C PRO A 50 -14.81 -4.35 10.35
N SER A 51 -15.75 -4.88 11.11
CA SER A 51 -17.17 -4.78 10.76
C SER A 51 -17.60 -3.32 10.53
N VAL A 52 -18.58 -3.14 9.64
CA VAL A 52 -19.17 -1.83 9.37
C VAL A 52 -19.69 -1.21 10.66
N THR A 53 -19.33 0.05 10.89
CA THR A 53 -19.85 0.88 11.98
C THR A 53 -21.14 1.54 11.50
N ARG A 54 -22.26 1.18 12.12
CA ARG A 54 -23.57 1.81 11.89
C ARG A 54 -23.65 3.08 12.72
N ALA A 55 -23.10 4.17 12.20
CA ALA A 55 -23.04 5.43 12.94
C ALA A 55 -24.34 6.24 12.79
N ILE A 56 -24.53 7.23 13.66
CA ILE A 56 -25.71 8.11 13.67
C ILE A 56 -25.97 8.83 12.34
N ASP A 57 -24.93 9.00 11.51
CA ASP A 57 -24.99 9.69 10.21
C ASP A 57 -24.77 8.74 9.01
N GLY A 58 -24.85 7.43 9.27
CA GLY A 58 -24.80 6.38 8.26
C GLY A 58 -23.68 5.37 8.44
N ASP A 59 -23.73 4.33 7.60
CA ASP A 59 -22.77 3.24 7.64
C ASP A 59 -21.39 3.69 7.14
N ARG A 60 -20.34 3.36 7.90
CA ARG A 60 -18.95 3.57 7.51
C ARG A 60 -18.06 2.40 7.87
N VAL A 61 -16.99 2.22 7.09
CA VAL A 61 -15.86 1.37 7.50
C VAL A 61 -14.87 2.26 8.23
N ALA A 62 -14.46 1.84 9.43
CA ALA A 62 -13.62 2.68 10.28
C ALA A 62 -12.20 2.84 9.72
N VAL A 63 -11.64 1.76 9.17
CA VAL A 63 -10.28 1.69 8.62
C VAL A 63 -10.15 0.46 7.72
N VAL A 64 -9.28 0.52 6.71
CA VAL A 64 -8.79 -0.65 5.98
C VAL A 64 -7.30 -0.80 6.28
N LEU A 65 -6.87 -2.01 6.65
CA LEU A 65 -5.47 -2.32 6.93
C LEU A 65 -4.94 -3.24 5.83
N LEU A 66 -3.93 -2.75 5.11
CA LEU A 66 -3.23 -3.50 4.06
C LEU A 66 -1.89 -3.99 4.58
N ALA A 67 -1.65 -5.29 4.48
CA ALA A 67 -0.38 -5.90 4.84
C ALA A 67 0.29 -6.48 3.60
N SER A 68 1.48 -5.99 3.26
CA SER A 68 2.34 -6.61 2.25
C SER A 68 3.48 -7.39 2.90
N ASN A 69 3.90 -8.48 2.27
CA ASN A 69 5.01 -9.32 2.74
C ASN A 69 6.17 -9.21 1.75
N GLU A 70 7.27 -8.59 2.17
CA GLU A 70 8.44 -8.39 1.28
C GLU A 70 9.29 -9.66 1.08
N HIS A 71 9.14 -10.67 1.96
CA HIS A 71 9.81 -11.99 1.86
C HIS A 71 9.60 -12.74 0.55
N LYS A 72 8.64 -12.32 -0.28
CA LYS A 72 8.32 -12.95 -1.57
C LYS A 72 8.75 -12.11 -2.78
N ARG A 73 9.48 -11.01 -2.58
CA ARG A 73 10.06 -10.26 -3.71
C ARG A 73 11.10 -11.12 -4.42
N GLY A 74 10.91 -11.36 -5.71
CA GLY A 74 11.89 -12.01 -6.57
C GLY A 74 11.79 -13.54 -6.72
N SER A 75 10.74 -14.20 -6.23
CA SER A 75 10.50 -15.62 -6.56
C SER A 75 9.84 -15.76 -7.94
N MET A 76 10.29 -16.71 -8.78
CA MET A 76 9.70 -17.00 -10.11
C MET A 76 8.18 -17.20 -10.08
N GLU A 77 7.62 -17.70 -8.98
CA GLU A 77 6.19 -18.00 -8.84
C GLU A 77 5.26 -16.76 -8.80
N ASN A 78 5.78 -15.54 -8.66
CA ASN A 78 4.92 -14.35 -8.58
C ASN A 78 5.64 -13.08 -9.08
N PRO A 79 5.63 -12.79 -10.40
CA PRO A 79 6.17 -11.52 -10.93
C PRO A 79 5.44 -10.29 -10.35
N TRP A 80 4.22 -10.50 -9.85
CA TRP A 80 3.35 -9.47 -9.30
C TRP A 80 3.55 -9.32 -7.79
N HIS A 81 4.23 -8.25 -7.38
CA HIS A 81 4.44 -7.94 -5.97
C HIS A 81 3.93 -6.53 -5.67
N ASP A 82 3.40 -6.35 -4.46
CA ASP A 82 3.01 -5.00 -4.03
C ASP A 82 4.26 -4.11 -3.98
N THR A 83 4.09 -2.86 -4.38
CA THR A 83 5.14 -1.84 -4.30
C THR A 83 4.72 -0.83 -3.27
N LEU A 84 5.47 -0.71 -2.18
CA LEU A 84 5.25 0.30 -1.15
C LEU A 84 6.43 1.27 -1.21
N ALA A 85 6.21 2.46 -1.76
CA ALA A 85 7.20 3.53 -1.88
C ALA A 85 6.70 4.78 -1.11
N PRO A 86 6.53 4.68 0.22
CA PRO A 86 5.92 5.77 1.01
C PRO A 86 6.75 7.05 1.01
N ASP A 87 8.06 6.97 0.74
CA ASP A 87 8.94 8.14 0.59
C ASP A 87 8.67 8.92 -0.69
N GLU A 88 8.19 8.24 -1.72
CA GLU A 88 7.78 8.78 -3.03
C GLU A 88 6.27 9.11 -3.08
N GLY A 89 5.54 8.85 -1.98
CA GLY A 89 4.14 9.19 -1.86
C GLY A 89 3.19 8.26 -2.60
N PHE A 90 3.61 7.03 -2.95
CA PHE A 90 2.72 6.07 -3.61
C PHE A 90 2.90 4.62 -3.13
N ALA A 91 1.86 3.83 -3.35
CA ALA A 91 1.91 2.38 -3.28
C ALA A 91 1.04 1.75 -4.36
N ARG A 92 1.36 0.51 -4.70
CA ARG A 92 0.59 -0.36 -5.59
C ARG A 92 0.30 -1.66 -4.89
N TYR A 93 -0.97 -2.01 -4.84
CA TYR A 93 -1.43 -3.16 -4.07
C TYR A 93 -2.31 -4.07 -4.91
N PHE A 94 -1.93 -5.35 -5.00
CA PHE A 94 -2.74 -6.35 -5.69
C PHE A 94 -3.85 -6.87 -4.79
N GLY A 95 -5.03 -7.01 -5.37
CA GLY A 95 -6.23 -7.55 -4.78
C GLY A 95 -6.10 -8.98 -4.25
N ASP A 96 -7.16 -9.47 -3.62
CA ASP A 96 -7.22 -10.80 -3.01
C ASP A 96 -7.84 -11.89 -3.89
N ASN A 97 -8.27 -11.58 -5.13
CA ASN A 97 -8.73 -12.63 -6.02
C ASN A 97 -7.56 -13.48 -6.53
N ARG A 98 -7.72 -14.80 -6.44
CA ARG A 98 -6.77 -15.81 -6.91
C ARG A 98 -7.44 -16.95 -7.67
N THR A 99 -8.75 -16.85 -7.88
CA THR A 99 -9.56 -17.91 -8.46
C THR A 99 -9.82 -17.59 -9.93
N PRO A 100 -9.48 -18.50 -10.86
CA PRO A 100 -9.89 -18.40 -12.27
C PRO A 100 -11.41 -18.33 -12.41
N ASP A 101 -11.88 -17.73 -13.51
CA ASP A 101 -13.29 -17.70 -13.94
C ASP A 101 -14.31 -17.13 -12.92
N VAL A 102 -13.83 -16.42 -11.92
CA VAL A 102 -14.65 -15.70 -10.93
C VAL A 102 -14.48 -14.20 -11.13
N ASP A 103 -15.57 -13.43 -11.04
CA ASP A 103 -15.48 -11.97 -11.02
C ASP A 103 -14.62 -11.51 -9.83
N PRO A 104 -13.45 -10.87 -10.07
CA PRO A 104 -12.57 -10.45 -9.00
C PRO A 104 -13.21 -9.46 -8.03
N GLY A 105 -14.29 -8.77 -8.43
CA GLY A 105 -15.04 -7.85 -7.55
C GLY A 105 -15.79 -8.56 -6.43
N THR A 106 -15.98 -9.88 -6.52
CA THR A 106 -16.71 -10.68 -5.51
C THR A 106 -15.84 -11.07 -4.32
N ALA A 107 -14.51 -11.06 -4.47
CA ALA A 107 -13.59 -11.30 -3.38
C ALA A 107 -13.75 -10.22 -2.29
N ILE A 108 -13.73 -10.63 -1.02
CA ILE A 108 -14.13 -9.77 0.11
C ILE A 108 -13.24 -8.52 0.18
N GLY A 109 -11.93 -8.68 0.04
CA GLY A 109 -10.96 -7.59 0.05
C GLY A 109 -11.15 -6.65 -1.13
N ASN A 110 -11.23 -7.19 -2.35
CA ASN A 110 -11.49 -6.41 -3.57
C ASN A 110 -12.78 -5.62 -3.48
N ARG A 111 -13.89 -6.23 -3.08
CA ARG A 111 -15.17 -5.54 -2.87
C ARG A 111 -15.04 -4.38 -1.89
N THR A 112 -14.31 -4.59 -0.80
CA THR A 112 -14.05 -3.55 0.21
C THR A 112 -13.27 -2.40 -0.39
N LEU A 113 -12.18 -2.67 -1.12
CA LEU A 113 -11.34 -1.65 -1.73
C LEU A 113 -12.04 -0.91 -2.88
N LEU A 114 -12.86 -1.58 -3.68
CA LEU A 114 -13.67 -0.94 -4.73
C LEU A 114 -14.70 0.02 -4.14
N ARG A 115 -15.38 -0.37 -3.05
CA ARG A 115 -16.30 0.54 -2.35
C ARG A 115 -15.57 1.74 -1.75
N GLN A 116 -14.37 1.54 -1.19
CA GLN A 116 -13.57 2.67 -0.70
C GLN A 116 -13.01 3.53 -1.85
N PHE A 117 -12.71 2.94 -3.01
CA PHE A 117 -12.28 3.69 -4.19
C PHE A 117 -13.36 4.66 -4.67
N GLU A 118 -14.63 4.23 -4.69
CA GLU A 118 -15.77 5.11 -4.99
C GLU A 118 -15.86 6.30 -4.02
N PHE A 119 -15.59 6.07 -2.73
CA PHE A 119 -15.60 7.15 -1.73
C PHE A 119 -14.36 8.04 -1.84
N HIS A 120 -13.19 7.47 -2.10
CA HIS A 120 -11.92 8.20 -2.23
C HIS A 120 -11.85 9.11 -3.46
N THR A 121 -12.54 8.74 -4.54
CA THR A 121 -12.59 9.50 -5.79
C THR A 121 -13.85 10.36 -5.93
N SER A 122 -14.73 10.37 -4.93
CA SER A 122 -16.00 11.07 -5.03
C SER A 122 -15.84 12.60 -5.00
N PRO A 123 -16.57 13.34 -5.86
CA PRO A 123 -16.68 14.79 -5.74
C PRO A 123 -17.54 15.23 -4.54
N ASP A 124 -18.35 14.33 -3.98
CA ASP A 124 -19.18 14.58 -2.80
C ASP A 124 -18.36 14.50 -1.50
N GLN A 125 -18.30 15.62 -0.77
CA GLN A 125 -17.63 15.69 0.54
C GLN A 125 -18.20 14.69 1.54
N GLY A 126 -19.52 14.47 1.57
CA GLY A 126 -20.15 13.53 2.51
C GLY A 126 -19.69 12.09 2.27
N LYS A 127 -19.48 11.69 1.01
CA LYS A 127 -18.86 10.38 0.70
C LYS A 127 -17.41 10.32 1.14
N ARG A 128 -16.64 11.40 0.97
CA ARG A 128 -15.24 11.47 1.43
C ARG A 128 -15.11 11.39 2.96
N GLU A 129 -16.01 12.04 3.70
CA GLU A 129 -16.06 11.97 5.17
C GLU A 129 -16.27 10.54 5.69
N ARG A 130 -17.09 9.76 4.98
CA ARG A 130 -17.36 8.34 5.27
C ARG A 130 -16.25 7.40 4.80
N ALA A 131 -15.37 7.83 3.89
CA ALA A 131 -14.31 6.99 3.35
C ALA A 131 -13.37 6.48 4.45
N ALA A 132 -13.01 5.21 4.36
CA ALA A 132 -12.15 4.56 5.34
C ALA A 132 -10.68 4.85 5.03
N PRO A 133 -9.89 5.35 6.00
CA PRO A 133 -8.45 5.45 5.81
C PRO A 133 -7.83 4.10 5.53
N VAL A 134 -6.89 4.07 4.58
CA VAL A 134 -6.12 2.88 4.26
C VAL A 134 -4.78 2.98 4.97
N LEU A 135 -4.55 2.13 5.97
CA LEU A 135 -3.26 2.04 6.65
C LEU A 135 -2.43 0.93 6.02
N LEU A 136 -1.22 1.29 5.60
CA LEU A 136 -0.28 0.40 4.95
C LEU A 136 0.69 -0.16 5.96
N PHE A 137 0.94 -1.46 5.86
CA PHE A 137 1.94 -2.15 6.64
C PHE A 137 2.77 -3.06 5.74
N ARG A 138 4.06 -3.18 6.04
CA ARG A 138 4.92 -4.22 5.46
C ARG A 138 5.48 -5.15 6.53
N SER A 139 5.66 -6.41 6.16
CA SER A 139 6.34 -7.41 6.98
C SER A 139 7.68 -7.78 6.35
N THR A 140 8.76 -7.30 6.96
CA THR A 140 10.15 -7.66 6.66
C THR A 140 10.64 -8.86 7.46
N LYS A 141 9.91 -9.27 8.52
CA LYS A 141 10.17 -10.48 9.32
C LYS A 141 8.87 -11.01 9.94
N LYS A 142 8.77 -12.34 10.09
CA LYS A 142 7.57 -12.98 10.67
C LYS A 142 7.33 -12.45 12.09
N GLY A 143 6.08 -12.11 12.39
CA GLY A 143 5.70 -11.57 13.70
C GLY A 143 5.94 -10.06 13.87
N PHE A 144 6.33 -9.35 12.82
CA PHE A 144 6.51 -7.90 12.85
C PHE A 144 5.79 -7.21 11.69
N LYS A 145 5.38 -5.98 11.97
CA LYS A 145 4.64 -5.11 11.05
C LYS A 145 5.24 -3.73 11.12
N GLU A 146 5.82 -3.26 10.03
CA GLU A 146 6.27 -1.87 9.90
C GLU A 146 5.08 -1.03 9.42
N PHE A 147 4.82 0.11 10.05
CA PHE A 147 3.82 1.05 9.55
C PHE A 147 4.39 1.84 8.36
N SER A 148 3.77 1.68 7.20
CA SER A 148 4.20 2.26 5.93
C SER A 148 3.30 3.42 5.46
N GLY A 149 2.35 3.85 6.29
CA GLY A 149 1.65 5.12 6.12
C GLY A 149 0.15 5.05 5.92
N LEU A 150 -0.43 6.23 5.79
CA LEU A 150 -1.84 6.47 5.49
C LEU A 150 -1.99 6.72 3.99
N ALA A 151 -2.99 6.11 3.35
CA ALA A 151 -3.19 6.25 1.92
C ALA A 151 -4.66 6.47 1.51
N LEU A 152 -4.81 7.06 0.33
CA LEU A 152 -6.04 7.13 -0.46
C LEU A 152 -5.94 6.17 -1.63
N ILE A 153 -7.07 5.62 -2.07
CA ILE A 153 -7.14 4.84 -3.31
C ILE A 153 -7.44 5.80 -4.46
N VAL A 154 -6.51 5.91 -5.40
CA VAL A 154 -6.60 6.87 -6.52
C VAL A 154 -6.79 6.20 -7.88
N GLY A 155 -6.55 4.88 -7.95
CA GLY A 155 -6.83 4.08 -9.13
C GLY A 155 -7.18 2.64 -8.78
N ALA A 156 -8.02 2.03 -9.59
CA ALA A 156 -8.35 0.61 -9.54
C ALA A 156 -8.44 0.08 -10.96
N ARG A 157 -7.61 -0.92 -11.31
CA ARG A 157 -7.58 -1.50 -12.65
C ARG A 157 -7.56 -3.01 -12.60
N ARG A 158 -8.27 -3.66 -13.53
CA ARG A 158 -8.21 -5.12 -13.68
C ARG A 158 -6.87 -5.51 -14.29
N VAL A 159 -6.29 -6.59 -13.79
CA VAL A 159 -5.02 -7.15 -14.23
C VAL A 159 -5.14 -8.66 -14.36
N THR A 160 -4.50 -9.23 -15.36
CA THR A 160 -4.41 -10.69 -15.52
C THR A 160 -3.14 -11.18 -14.86
N GLN A 161 -3.28 -12.18 -14.00
CA GLN A 161 -2.18 -12.84 -13.31
C GLN A 161 -2.18 -14.32 -13.67
N PHE A 162 -1.04 -14.99 -13.55
CA PHE A 162 -0.89 -16.41 -13.81
C PHE A 162 -0.32 -17.09 -12.56
N SER A 163 -0.88 -18.23 -12.18
CA SER A 163 -0.37 -19.08 -11.11
C SER A 163 -0.68 -20.53 -11.41
N GLU A 164 0.37 -21.34 -11.62
CA GLU A 164 0.22 -22.79 -11.81
C GLU A 164 -0.53 -23.44 -10.63
N LYS A 165 -0.22 -23.00 -9.40
CA LYS A 165 -0.90 -23.47 -8.17
C LYS A 165 -2.40 -23.20 -8.15
N ASN A 166 -2.86 -22.19 -8.90
CA ASN A 166 -4.27 -21.80 -8.93
C ASN A 166 -4.97 -22.25 -10.22
N GLY A 167 -4.34 -23.09 -11.03
CA GLY A 167 -4.94 -23.61 -12.27
C GLY A 167 -4.83 -22.69 -13.48
N GLY A 168 -3.93 -21.71 -13.48
CA GLY A 168 -3.58 -20.92 -14.67
C GLY A 168 -3.85 -19.41 -14.53
N PHE A 169 -4.42 -18.80 -15.57
CA PHE A 169 -4.71 -17.37 -15.62
C PHE A 169 -5.94 -17.01 -14.79
N PHE A 170 -5.88 -15.89 -14.07
CA PHE A 170 -7.01 -15.33 -13.35
C PHE A 170 -6.97 -13.80 -13.40
N THR A 171 -8.14 -13.17 -13.36
CA THR A 171 -8.25 -11.70 -13.30
C THR A 171 -8.24 -11.26 -11.83
N ASN A 172 -7.54 -10.18 -11.52
CA ASN A 172 -7.54 -9.56 -10.19
C ASN A 172 -7.56 -8.03 -10.35
N TYR A 173 -7.50 -7.29 -9.23
CA TYR A 173 -7.34 -5.84 -9.24
C TYR A 173 -5.92 -5.43 -8.85
N LEU A 174 -5.45 -4.34 -9.46
CA LEU A 174 -4.33 -3.54 -8.99
C LEU A 174 -4.88 -2.19 -8.54
N PHE A 175 -4.60 -1.84 -7.29
CA PHE A 175 -4.98 -0.56 -6.70
C PHE A 175 -3.77 0.36 -6.64
N ASP A 176 -3.89 1.55 -7.22
CA ASP A 176 -2.92 2.64 -7.09
C ASP A 176 -3.32 3.48 -5.88
N LEU A 177 -2.35 3.70 -4.98
CA LEU A 177 -2.55 4.34 -3.69
C LEU A 177 -1.66 5.57 -3.59
N ALA A 178 -2.24 6.71 -3.18
CA ALA A 178 -1.49 7.91 -2.83
C ALA A 178 -1.22 7.92 -1.32
N VAL A 179 0.05 7.85 -0.92
CA VAL A 179 0.45 7.90 0.49
C VAL A 179 0.48 9.36 0.94
N LEU A 180 -0.32 9.68 1.95
CA LEU A 180 -0.49 11.03 2.48
C LEU A 180 0.66 11.41 3.42
N SER A 181 0.99 12.70 3.41
CA SER A 181 1.95 13.28 4.33
C SER A 181 1.38 13.27 5.75
N LEU A 182 2.23 12.90 6.72
CA LEU A 182 1.98 12.97 8.16
C LEU A 182 2.93 13.99 8.82
N THR A 183 3.53 14.90 8.03
CA THR A 183 4.54 15.84 8.53
C THR A 183 3.98 16.80 9.59
N GLU A 184 2.72 17.22 9.46
CA GLU A 184 2.04 18.08 10.45
C GLU A 184 1.75 17.32 11.77
N GLU A 185 1.87 15.99 11.76
CA GLU A 185 1.68 15.10 12.91
C GLU A 185 3.00 14.45 13.38
N ASP A 186 4.16 14.98 12.99
CA ASP A 186 5.48 14.40 13.28
C ASP A 186 5.55 12.91 12.87
N GLU A 187 5.20 12.65 11.61
CA GLU A 187 5.21 11.33 10.98
C GLU A 187 4.40 10.27 11.75
N SER A 188 3.39 10.70 12.52
CA SER A 188 2.61 9.84 13.40
C SER A 188 1.11 9.89 13.09
N LEU A 189 0.42 8.76 13.27
CA LEU A 189 -1.03 8.63 13.15
C LEU A 189 -1.63 8.30 14.50
N ALA A 190 -2.49 9.19 15.01
CA ALA A 190 -3.21 9.02 16.26
C ALA A 190 -4.27 7.91 16.15
N MET A 191 -4.16 6.86 16.97
CA MET A 191 -5.16 5.78 16.95
C MET A 191 -6.52 6.20 17.49
N LEU A 192 -6.58 7.29 18.25
CA LEU A 192 -7.83 7.91 18.68
C LEU A 192 -8.74 8.25 17.49
N TRP A 193 -8.19 8.67 16.35
CA TRP A 193 -8.96 8.89 15.13
C TRP A 193 -9.71 7.63 14.67
N ILE A 194 -9.02 6.49 14.62
CA ILE A 194 -9.64 5.23 14.22
C ILE A 194 -10.66 4.78 15.27
N HIS A 195 -10.41 5.03 16.55
CA HIS A 195 -11.37 4.72 17.62
C HIS A 195 -12.66 5.54 17.47
N ASP A 196 -12.56 6.84 17.22
CA ASP A 196 -13.72 7.70 17.01
C ASP A 196 -14.51 7.28 15.76
N ARG A 197 -13.83 6.84 14.69
CA ARG A 197 -14.49 6.29 13.50
C ARG A 197 -15.23 4.98 13.76
N ARG A 198 -14.86 4.23 14.80
CA ARG A 198 -15.53 2.98 15.23
C ARG A 198 -16.69 3.21 16.20
N ASP A 199 -16.81 4.42 16.74
CA ASP A 199 -17.87 4.78 17.67
C ASP A 199 -19.18 5.07 16.91
N PRO A 200 -20.25 4.27 17.09
CA PRO A 200 -21.52 4.49 16.39
C PRO A 200 -22.21 5.79 16.83
N SER A 201 -21.90 6.33 18.00
CA SER A 201 -22.49 7.58 18.50
C SER A 201 -21.91 8.84 17.87
N ARG A 202 -20.77 8.74 17.15
CA ARG A 202 -20.08 9.88 16.54
C ARG A 202 -20.44 10.02 15.06
N ALA A 203 -20.87 11.21 14.65
CA ALA A 203 -20.97 11.55 13.23
C ALA A 203 -19.58 11.73 12.60
N CYS A 204 -19.47 11.63 11.28
CA CYS A 204 -18.20 11.65 10.54
C CYS A 204 -17.38 12.92 10.78
N GLY A 205 -18.02 14.08 10.91
CA GLY A 205 -17.32 15.34 11.21
C GLY A 205 -16.56 15.29 12.54
N VAL A 206 -17.20 14.77 13.59
CA VAL A 206 -16.58 14.56 14.92
C VAL A 206 -15.56 13.43 14.84
N ALA A 207 -15.91 12.34 14.17
CA ALA A 207 -15.07 11.16 14.07
C ALA A 207 -13.75 11.42 13.31
N ASN A 208 -13.70 12.43 12.46
CA ASN A 208 -12.51 12.84 11.71
C ASN A 208 -11.74 14.00 12.37
N ALA A 209 -12.12 14.47 13.56
CA ALA A 209 -11.47 15.61 14.21
C ALA A 209 -9.97 15.37 14.49
N MET A 210 -9.60 14.13 14.83
CA MET A 210 -8.22 13.70 15.08
C MET A 210 -7.51 13.14 13.83
N ALA A 211 -8.13 13.23 12.65
CA ALA A 211 -7.49 12.80 11.40
C ALA A 211 -6.28 13.69 11.07
N PRO A 212 -5.25 13.16 10.39
CA PRO A 212 -4.14 13.98 9.89
C PRO A 212 -4.59 15.15 9.02
N LYS A 213 -3.86 16.26 9.05
CA LYS A 213 -4.17 17.48 8.30
C LYS A 213 -4.28 17.23 6.79
N ALA A 214 -3.42 16.37 6.24
CA ALA A 214 -3.51 15.91 4.86
C ALA A 214 -4.87 15.25 4.55
N TRP A 215 -5.36 14.38 5.45
CA TRP A 215 -6.67 13.74 5.31
C TRP A 215 -7.81 14.76 5.39
N GLN A 216 -7.77 15.67 6.37
CA GLN A 216 -8.79 16.72 6.52
C GLN A 216 -8.87 17.62 5.27
N ARG A 217 -7.71 17.99 4.69
CA ARG A 217 -7.65 18.75 3.44
C ARG A 217 -8.24 17.97 2.28
N TRP A 218 -7.93 16.68 2.14
CA TRP A 218 -8.53 15.84 1.11
C TRP A 218 -10.05 15.72 1.26
N VAL A 219 -10.56 15.53 2.48
CA VAL A 219 -12.01 15.49 2.72
C VAL A 219 -12.66 16.79 2.23
N LYS A 220 -12.06 17.95 2.53
CA LYS A 220 -12.59 19.25 2.13
C LYS A 220 -12.50 19.51 0.62
N PHE A 221 -11.35 19.24 -0.01
CA PHE A 221 -11.03 19.70 -1.37
C PHE A 221 -11.07 18.60 -2.44
N GLY A 222 -11.07 17.33 -2.05
CA GLY A 222 -11.15 16.18 -2.95
C GLY A 222 -9.86 15.89 -3.74
N SER A 223 -10.02 15.24 -4.90
CA SER A 223 -8.92 14.74 -5.73
C SER A 223 -7.88 15.77 -6.19
N PRO A 224 -8.23 17.05 -6.52
CA PRO A 224 -7.25 18.04 -6.94
C PRO A 224 -6.16 18.34 -5.91
N GLU A 225 -6.45 18.09 -4.63
CA GLU A 225 -5.54 18.36 -3.52
C GLU A 225 -4.45 17.29 -3.36
N ILE A 226 -4.66 16.08 -3.91
CA ILE A 226 -3.86 14.87 -3.64
C ILE A 226 -2.36 15.09 -3.89
N GLU A 227 -1.96 15.70 -5.00
CA GLU A 227 -0.53 15.90 -5.32
C GLU A 227 0.20 16.81 -4.34
N ARG A 228 -0.52 17.71 -3.66
CA ARG A 228 0.02 18.63 -2.66
C ARG A 228 0.16 17.98 -1.28
N ILE A 229 -0.74 17.05 -0.95
CA ILE A 229 -0.80 16.41 0.37
C ILE A 229 -0.11 15.03 0.39
N LYS A 230 0.41 14.56 -0.74
CA LYS A 230 1.22 13.34 -0.81
C LYS A 230 2.50 13.50 -0.01
N ARG A 231 2.91 12.42 0.63
CA ARG A 231 4.19 12.33 1.33
C ARG A 231 5.33 12.45 0.33
N ARG A 232 6.32 13.29 0.64
CA ARG A 232 7.56 13.43 -0.12
C ARG A 232 8.70 13.56 0.86
N VAL A 233 9.64 12.62 0.82
CA VAL A 233 10.82 12.68 1.70
C VAL A 233 12.02 13.12 0.88
N ALA A 234 12.61 14.24 1.27
CA ALA A 234 13.91 14.65 0.74
C ALA A 234 14.98 13.69 1.29
N ARG A 235 15.45 12.76 0.46
CA ARG A 235 16.60 11.90 0.76
C ARG A 235 17.73 12.17 -0.22
N TYR A 236 18.96 12.14 0.28
CA TYR A 236 20.11 11.85 -0.56
C TYR A 236 19.91 10.44 -1.14
N HIS A 237 19.52 10.36 -2.41
CA HIS A 237 19.35 9.10 -3.13
C HIS A 237 20.73 8.51 -3.49
N ILE A 238 21.56 8.27 -2.48
CA ILE A 238 22.83 7.57 -2.65
C ILE A 238 22.57 6.12 -2.26
N LEU A 239 22.18 5.31 -3.24
CA LEU A 239 22.08 3.86 -3.05
C LEU A 239 23.50 3.27 -3.09
N PRO A 240 23.94 2.49 -2.09
CA PRO A 240 25.20 1.78 -2.18
C PRO A 240 25.11 0.70 -3.27
N LYS A 241 26.25 0.35 -3.90
CA LYS A 241 26.30 -0.61 -5.03
C LYS A 241 25.55 -1.93 -4.75
N ARG A 242 25.63 -2.42 -3.51
CA ARG A 242 24.94 -3.66 -3.07
C ARG A 242 23.41 -3.58 -3.15
N ASP A 243 22.83 -2.37 -3.05
CA ASP A 243 21.39 -2.15 -3.10
C ASP A 243 20.94 -1.84 -4.54
N GLN A 244 21.87 -1.50 -5.45
CA GLN A 244 21.61 -1.29 -6.88
C GLN A 244 21.74 -2.58 -7.70
N VAL A 245 22.53 -3.56 -7.24
CA VAL A 245 22.86 -4.78 -7.99
C VAL A 245 22.31 -6.00 -7.26
N ALA A 246 21.49 -6.80 -7.94
CA ALA A 246 21.00 -8.06 -7.40
C ALA A 246 22.18 -9.00 -7.06
N PRO A 247 22.13 -9.78 -5.96
CA PRO A 247 23.18 -10.73 -5.62
C PRO A 247 23.43 -11.71 -6.78
N VAL A 248 24.70 -12.00 -7.09
CA VAL A 248 25.09 -12.88 -8.23
C VAL A 248 24.44 -14.26 -8.14
N SER A 249 24.24 -14.77 -6.91
CA SER A 249 23.59 -16.06 -6.65
C SER A 249 22.07 -16.04 -6.86
N SER A 250 21.45 -14.86 -6.92
CA SER A 250 20.01 -14.72 -7.18
C SER A 250 19.67 -14.89 -8.66
N GLU A 251 18.44 -15.27 -8.97
CA GLU A 251 17.94 -15.34 -10.36
C GLU A 251 18.06 -14.00 -11.10
N GLY A 252 17.83 -12.88 -10.39
CA GLY A 252 18.07 -11.55 -10.93
C GLY A 252 19.55 -11.30 -11.28
N GLY A 253 20.46 -11.79 -10.44
CA GLY A 253 21.90 -11.75 -10.69
C GLY A 253 22.33 -12.58 -11.90
N LYS A 254 21.83 -13.82 -12.01
CA LYS A 254 22.08 -14.69 -13.18
C LYS A 254 21.55 -14.08 -14.48
N THR A 255 20.34 -13.51 -14.42
CA THR A 255 19.71 -12.82 -15.56
C THR A 255 20.53 -11.60 -15.98
N LEU A 256 20.98 -10.79 -15.01
CA LEU A 256 21.83 -9.63 -15.27
C LEU A 256 23.16 -10.03 -15.92
N GLU A 257 23.79 -11.11 -15.44
CA GLU A 257 25.02 -11.66 -16.02
C GLU A 257 24.81 -12.13 -17.47
N ALA A 258 23.70 -12.83 -17.75
CA ALA A 258 23.36 -13.27 -19.10
C ALA A 258 23.13 -12.10 -20.07
N ILE A 259 22.41 -11.05 -19.62
CA ILE A 259 22.22 -9.81 -20.38
C ILE A 259 23.58 -9.17 -20.64
N TYR A 260 24.42 -9.01 -19.61
CA TYR A 260 25.74 -8.39 -19.74
C TYR A 260 26.60 -9.12 -20.79
N ARG A 261 26.76 -10.45 -20.68
CA ARG A 261 27.55 -11.25 -21.64
C ARG A 261 27.02 -11.20 -23.07
N PHE A 262 25.71 -11.23 -23.24
CA PHE A 262 25.11 -11.22 -24.58
C PHE A 262 25.30 -9.87 -25.29
N TYR A 263 25.22 -8.78 -24.53
CA TYR A 263 25.22 -7.41 -25.04
C TYR A 263 26.59 -6.71 -24.98
N GLU A 264 27.58 -7.24 -24.26
CA GLU A 264 28.94 -6.70 -24.21
C GLU A 264 29.51 -6.39 -25.61
N PRO A 265 29.47 -7.30 -26.60
CA PRO A 265 29.94 -7.00 -27.95
C PRO A 265 28.90 -6.24 -28.81
N LYS A 266 27.68 -5.99 -28.32
CA LYS A 266 26.54 -5.49 -29.10
C LYS A 266 25.93 -4.21 -28.50
N ARG A 267 26.76 -3.18 -28.31
CA ARG A 267 26.39 -1.92 -27.64
C ARG A 267 25.10 -1.29 -28.19
N HIS A 268 24.95 -1.15 -29.51
CA HIS A 268 23.73 -0.58 -30.10
C HIS A 268 22.46 -1.41 -29.82
N ARG A 269 22.58 -2.74 -29.74
CA ARG A 269 21.43 -3.58 -29.38
C ARG A 269 21.09 -3.43 -27.89
N PHE A 270 22.07 -3.14 -27.05
CA PHE A 270 21.82 -2.83 -25.64
C PHE A 270 21.05 -1.51 -25.49
N GLU A 271 21.36 -0.49 -26.30
CA GLU A 271 20.58 0.76 -26.30
C GLU A 271 19.11 0.52 -26.69
N ALA A 272 18.86 -0.37 -27.66
CA ALA A 272 17.51 -0.78 -28.02
C ALA A 272 16.78 -1.47 -26.86
N LEU A 273 17.48 -2.35 -26.12
CA LEU A 273 16.95 -2.98 -24.91
C LEU A 273 16.68 -1.94 -23.81
N ALA A 274 17.61 -1.02 -23.57
CA ALA A 274 17.48 0.03 -22.55
C ALA A 274 16.27 0.95 -22.85
N SER A 275 16.06 1.28 -24.13
CA SER A 275 14.91 2.05 -24.58
C SER A 275 13.59 1.31 -24.33
N LEU A 276 13.53 -0.02 -24.56
CA LEU A 276 12.36 -0.85 -24.20
C LEU A 276 12.14 -0.95 -22.69
N ALA A 277 13.23 -1.11 -21.92
CA ALA A 277 13.17 -1.17 -20.47
C ALA A 277 12.66 0.15 -19.87
N CYS A 278 13.11 1.30 -20.42
CA CYS A 278 12.62 2.62 -20.04
C CYS A 278 11.12 2.78 -20.34
N GLU A 279 10.68 2.42 -21.56
CA GLU A 279 9.26 2.44 -21.92
C GLU A 279 8.41 1.57 -20.97
N SER A 280 8.88 0.36 -20.67
CA SER A 280 8.20 -0.54 -19.73
C SER A 280 8.15 0.04 -18.31
N MET A 281 9.24 0.64 -17.84
CA MET A 281 9.32 1.28 -16.53
C MET A 281 8.35 2.47 -16.42
N VAL A 282 8.35 3.37 -17.40
CA VAL A 282 7.49 4.57 -17.42
C VAL A 282 6.02 4.19 -17.56
N ARG A 283 5.67 3.28 -18.48
CA ARG A 283 4.28 2.78 -18.56
C ARG A 283 3.87 2.01 -17.30
N GLY A 284 4.83 1.34 -16.66
CA GLY A 284 4.67 0.75 -15.35
C GLY A 284 4.21 1.77 -14.31
N THR A 285 4.66 3.03 -14.38
CA THR A 285 4.19 4.10 -13.47
C THR A 285 2.79 4.64 -13.79
N GLY A 286 2.22 4.27 -14.94
CA GLY A 286 0.93 4.79 -15.43
C GLY A 286 1.05 6.04 -16.29
N ALA A 287 2.28 6.53 -16.53
CA ALA A 287 2.52 7.65 -17.44
C ALA A 287 2.48 7.20 -18.91
N GLU A 288 2.03 8.08 -19.79
CA GLU A 288 2.14 7.89 -21.23
C GLU A 288 3.62 8.02 -21.67
N TYR A 289 4.02 7.14 -22.59
CA TYR A 289 5.38 7.14 -23.13
C TYR A 289 5.34 6.90 -24.63
N HIS A 290 5.90 7.86 -25.38
CA HIS A 290 6.10 7.79 -26.81
C HIS A 290 7.58 7.53 -27.10
N ARG A 291 7.86 6.37 -27.71
CA ARG A 291 9.22 5.97 -28.01
C ARG A 291 9.75 6.79 -29.19
N GLY A 292 10.91 7.42 -29.00
CA GLY A 292 11.67 8.05 -30.08
C GLY A 292 12.52 7.04 -30.87
N TRP A 293 13.64 7.51 -31.43
CA TRP A 293 14.60 6.69 -32.16
C TRP A 293 15.95 6.60 -31.41
N LEU A 294 16.77 5.63 -31.80
CA LEU A 294 18.14 5.49 -31.32
C LEU A 294 19.07 6.36 -32.18
N ARG A 295 20.07 6.99 -31.57
CA ARG A 295 21.14 7.66 -32.33
C ARG A 295 22.12 6.60 -32.82
N MET A 296 22.31 6.50 -34.13
CA MET A 296 23.46 5.77 -34.67
C MET A 296 24.69 6.66 -34.47
N VAL A 297 25.68 6.17 -33.72
CA VAL A 297 27.04 6.73 -33.63
C VAL A 297 28.00 5.68 -34.13
#